data_AF-A0A396INN5-F1
#
_entry.id   AF-A0A396INN5-F1
#
_cell.length_a   1.000
_cell.length_b   1.000
_cell.length_c   1.000
_cell.angle_alpha   90.00
_cell.angle_beta   90.00
_cell.angle_gamma   90.00
#
_symmetry.space_group_name_H-M   'P 1'
#
loop_
_entity.id
_entity.type
_entity.pdbx_description
1 polymer ?
#
loop_
_entity_poly.entity_id
_entity_poly.type
_entity_poly.pdbx_seq_one_letter_code
_entity_poly.pdbx_strand_id
1 'polypeptide(L)'
;MAEGFLDHSQDGKAMEEVGDECFSELLSRSLIQKLHGDSEGQIFVMHDLVNDLAIVVSGKSCHKLKFGGDNSENGRHLSYNQEYDIVKKFQILYKFKCLRSFLPIGFYGYQYYLS
;
A
#
# COMPACT_ATOMS: atom_id res chain seq x y z
N MET A 1 8.89 -8.23 -7.83
CA MET A 1 9.17 -7.27 -6.74
C MET A 1 9.11 -5.86 -7.30
N ALA A 2 8.68 -4.91 -6.47
CA ALA A 2 8.55 -3.48 -6.73
C ALA A 2 7.72 -3.01 -7.95
N GLU A 3 6.83 -3.81 -8.55
CA GLU A 3 5.89 -3.39 -9.62
C GLU A 3 6.52 -2.57 -10.79
N GLY A 4 7.83 -2.68 -11.03
CA GLY A 4 8.57 -1.90 -12.03
C GLY A 4 9.00 -0.49 -11.58
N PHE A 5 8.92 -0.17 -10.29
CA PHE A 5 9.36 1.11 -9.70
C PHE A 5 10.88 1.20 -9.45
N LEU A 6 11.57 0.06 -9.36
CA LEU A 6 13.03 0.05 -9.15
C LEU A 6 13.74 -0.09 -10.49
N ASP A 7 14.67 0.83 -10.76
CA ASP A 7 15.55 0.73 -11.91
C ASP A 7 16.59 -0.38 -11.70
N HIS A 8 16.69 -1.28 -12.67
CA HIS A 8 17.60 -2.44 -12.61
C HIS A 8 19.02 -2.08 -13.09
N SER A 9 19.32 -0.79 -13.27
CA SER A 9 20.52 -0.30 -13.97
C SER A 9 21.73 -0.03 -13.08
N GLN A 10 21.60 -0.14 -11.74
CA GLN A 10 22.70 0.13 -10.83
C GLN A 10 23.68 -1.06 -10.71
N ASP A 11 24.70 -1.05 -11.56
CA ASP A 11 26.08 -1.46 -11.25
C ASP A 11 26.27 -2.78 -10.48
N GLY A 12 25.48 -3.81 -10.84
CA GLY A 12 25.61 -5.16 -10.26
C GLY A 12 25.00 -5.36 -8.87
N LYS A 13 24.27 -4.37 -8.33
CA LYS A 13 23.53 -4.52 -7.07
C LYS A 13 22.34 -5.46 -7.21
N ALA A 14 22.01 -6.17 -6.14
CA ALA A 14 20.79 -6.97 -6.08
C ALA A 14 19.56 -6.04 -6.06
N MET A 15 18.42 -6.52 -6.56
CA MET A 15 17.18 -5.72 -6.59
C MET A 15 16.71 -5.34 -5.18
N GLU A 16 17.01 -6.21 -4.22
CA GLU A 16 16.79 -6.03 -2.79
C GLU A 16 17.62 -4.86 -2.25
N GLU A 17 18.91 -4.77 -2.62
CA GLU A 17 19.80 -3.68 -2.18
C GLU A 17 19.32 -2.32 -2.73
N VAL A 18 18.91 -2.28 -4.00
CA VAL A 18 18.33 -1.07 -4.61
C VAL A 18 17.01 -0.70 -3.92
N GLY A 19 16.21 -1.70 -3.55
CA GLY A 19 14.99 -1.50 -2.78
C GLY A 19 15.26 -0.93 -1.38
N ASP A 20 16.27 -1.45 -0.70
CA ASP A 20 16.68 -1.01 0.65
C ASP A 20 17.22 0.42 0.64
N GLU A 21 17.98 0.81 -0.40
CA GLU A 21 18.43 2.20 -0.58
C GLU A 21 17.26 3.16 -0.78
N CYS A 22 16.30 2.80 -1.64
CA CYS A 22 15.09 3.59 -1.86
C CYS A 22 14.28 3.70 -0.55
N PHE A 23 14.12 2.59 0.19
CA PHE A 23 13.40 2.59 1.46
C PHE A 23 14.11 3.44 2.53
N SER A 24 15.44 3.39 2.58
CA SER A 24 16.26 4.22 3.48
C SER A 24 16.13 5.70 3.17
N GLU A 25 15.95 6.07 1.90
CA GLU A 25 15.67 7.45 1.50
C GLU A 25 14.30 7.94 1.99
N LEU A 26 13.28 7.08 1.97
CA LEU A 26 11.97 7.42 2.55
C LEU A 26 12.06 7.69 4.05
N LEU A 27 12.88 6.91 4.77
CA LEU A 27 13.17 7.12 6.19
C LEU A 27 13.94 8.43 6.43
N SER A 28 14.97 8.70 5.63
CA SER A 28 15.81 9.91 5.80
C SER A 28 15.02 11.20 5.55
N ARG A 29 14.04 11.15 4.65
CA ARG A 29 13.12 12.25 4.35
C ARG A 29 11.93 12.34 5.31
N SER A 30 11.87 11.47 6.34
CA SER A 30 10.74 11.39 7.29
C SER A 30 9.37 11.14 6.64
N LEU A 31 9.35 10.52 5.46
CA LEU A 31 8.10 10.13 4.79
C LEU A 31 7.50 8.87 5.43
N ILE A 32 8.38 8.03 5.98
CA ILE A 32 8.04 6.84 6.74
C ILE A 32 8.88 6.87 8.02
N GLN A 33 8.34 6.38 9.12
CA GLN A 33 8.99 6.33 10.41
C GLN A 33 9.02 4.91 10.95
N LYS A 34 10.12 4.53 11.60
CA LYS A 34 10.24 3.28 12.35
C LYS A 34 9.57 3.45 13.72
N LEU A 35 8.60 2.60 14.05
CA LEU A 35 7.84 2.68 15.30
C LEU A 35 8.48 1.83 16.40
N HIS A 36 8.51 0.51 16.19
CA HIS A 36 9.10 -0.46 17.12
C HIS A 36 9.50 -1.73 16.36
N GLY A 37 10.46 -2.48 16.91
CA GLY A 37 10.81 -3.81 16.43
C GLY A 37 10.52 -4.85 17.51
N ASP A 38 9.78 -5.89 17.18
CA ASP A 38 9.54 -7.03 18.08
C ASP A 38 10.18 -8.31 17.53
N SER A 39 9.85 -9.46 18.13
CA SER A 39 10.30 -10.77 17.66
C SER A 39 9.77 -11.17 16.27
N GLU A 40 8.78 -10.46 15.73
CA GLU A 40 8.15 -10.72 14.43
C GLU A 40 8.68 -9.81 13.32
N GLY A 41 9.30 -8.68 13.67
CA GLY A 41 10.01 -7.83 12.70
C GLY A 41 10.02 -6.35 13.06
N GLN A 42 10.38 -5.51 12.07
CA GLN A 42 10.38 -4.06 12.22
C GLN A 42 9.06 -3.47 11.71
N ILE A 43 8.41 -2.65 12.52
CA ILE A 43 7.17 -1.95 12.16
C ILE A 43 7.50 -0.53 11.69
N PHE A 44 6.96 -0.18 10.53
CA PHE A 44 7.09 1.14 9.92
C PHE A 44 5.72 1.75 9.67
N VAL A 45 5.60 3.06 9.88
CA VAL A 45 4.36 3.83 9.77
C VAL A 45 4.57 5.06 8.90
N MET A 46 3.51 5.47 8.18
CA MET A 46 3.46 6.73 7.45
C MET A 46 2.62 7.72 8.24
N HIS A 47 3.04 8.99 8.31
CA HIS A 47 2.25 10.02 8.97
C HIS A 47 0.97 10.33 8.20
N ASP A 48 -0.10 10.68 8.92
CA ASP A 48 -1.41 10.97 8.31
C ASP A 48 -1.31 12.07 7.25
N LEU A 49 -0.52 13.12 7.47
CA LEU A 49 -0.30 14.19 6.48
C LEU A 49 0.36 13.69 5.19
N VAL A 50 1.33 12.78 5.30
CA VAL A 50 2.01 12.19 4.13
C VAL A 50 1.04 11.25 3.41
N ASN A 51 0.25 10.49 4.16
CA ASN A 51 -0.80 9.64 3.62
C ASN A 51 -1.89 10.45 2.90
N ASP A 52 -2.35 11.55 3.49
CA ASP A 52 -3.35 12.44 2.90
C ASP A 52 -2.83 13.06 1.60
N LEU A 53 -1.57 13.51 1.60
CA LEU A 53 -0.90 13.99 0.39
C LEU A 53 -0.84 12.90 -0.68
N ALA A 54 -0.45 11.67 -0.32
CA ALA A 54 -0.39 10.55 -1.25
C ALA A 54 -1.77 10.22 -1.85
N ILE A 55 -2.83 10.28 -1.06
CA ILE A 55 -4.21 10.09 -1.53
C ILE A 55 -4.56 11.16 -2.57
N VAL A 56 -4.32 12.44 -2.24
CA VAL A 56 -4.61 13.56 -3.15
C VAL A 56 -3.83 13.45 -4.46
N VAL A 57 -2.53 13.17 -4.39
CA VAL A 57 -1.64 13.06 -5.57
C VAL A 57 -1.98 11.83 -6.41
N SER A 58 -2.37 10.71 -5.79
CA SER A 58 -2.77 9.50 -6.53
C SER A 58 -4.06 9.69 -7.33
N GLY A 59 -4.93 10.63 -6.93
CA GLY A 59 -6.16 10.95 -7.64
C GLY A 59 -7.03 9.72 -7.89
N LYS A 60 -7.21 9.37 -9.17
CA LYS A 60 -8.04 8.22 -9.62
C LYS A 60 -7.22 6.96 -9.95
N SER A 61 -5.89 7.00 -9.87
CA SER A 61 -5.06 5.86 -10.32
C SER A 61 -4.99 4.75 -9.27
N CYS A 62 -4.95 5.12 -7.98
CA CYS A 62 -4.90 4.19 -6.84
C CYS A 62 -6.16 4.35 -5.98
N HIS A 63 -6.92 3.26 -5.82
CA HIS A 63 -8.15 3.28 -5.02
C HIS A 63 -8.03 2.31 -3.85
N LYS A 64 -8.13 2.84 -2.63
CA LYS A 64 -8.33 2.00 -1.43
C LYS A 64 -9.81 1.66 -1.33
N LEU A 65 -10.15 0.37 -1.38
CA LEU A 65 -11.54 -0.06 -1.26
C LEU A 65 -12.04 0.17 0.17
N LYS A 66 -12.85 1.21 0.37
CA LYS A 66 -13.63 1.39 1.60
C LYS A 66 -15.00 0.74 1.39
N PHE A 67 -15.34 -0.25 2.22
CA PHE A 67 -16.65 -0.89 2.17
C PHE A 67 -17.74 0.14 2.50
N GLY A 68 -18.67 0.38 1.56
CA GLY A 68 -19.78 1.33 1.72
C GLY A 68 -19.68 2.65 0.93
N GLY A 69 -18.62 2.87 0.15
CA GLY A 69 -18.46 4.06 -0.71
C GLY A 69 -18.70 3.81 -2.21
N ASP A 70 -18.88 4.90 -2.97
CA ASP A 70 -18.99 4.88 -4.43
C ASP A 70 -17.61 4.54 -5.05
N ASN A 71 -17.49 3.36 -5.63
CA ASN A 71 -16.22 2.84 -6.15
C ASN A 71 -16.11 3.13 -7.64
N SER A 72 -15.08 3.89 -8.04
CA SER A 72 -14.84 4.20 -9.45
C SER A 72 -14.44 2.94 -10.24
N GLU A 73 -15.17 2.64 -11.32
CA GLU A 73 -14.93 1.49 -12.22
C GLU A 73 -13.53 1.46 -12.87
N ASN A 74 -12.76 2.54 -12.76
CA ASN A 74 -11.50 2.75 -13.50
C ASN A 74 -10.22 2.60 -12.65
N GLY A 75 -10.33 2.13 -11.41
CA GLY A 75 -9.15 1.88 -10.56
C GLY A 75 -8.26 0.78 -11.13
N ARG A 76 -6.93 1.00 -11.13
CA ARG A 76 -5.94 0.02 -11.60
C ARG A 76 -5.36 -0.84 -10.47
N HIS A 77 -5.39 -0.35 -9.24
CA HIS A 77 -4.86 -1.07 -8.09
C HIS A 77 -5.90 -1.05 -6.97
N LEU A 78 -6.15 -2.23 -6.40
CA LEU A 78 -7.15 -2.43 -5.36
C LEU A 78 -6.53 -3.15 -4.17
N SER A 79 -6.70 -2.59 -2.98
CA SER A 79 -6.41 -3.25 -1.72
C SER A 79 -7.66 -3.40 -0.86
N TYR A 80 -7.78 -4.50 -0.12
CA TYR A 80 -8.95 -4.77 0.73
C TYR A 80 -8.58 -5.43 2.07
N ASN A 81 -9.33 -5.13 3.12
CA ASN A 81 -9.16 -5.77 4.42
C ASN A 81 -9.71 -7.20 4.39
N GLN A 82 -8.99 -8.18 4.92
CA GLN A 82 -9.41 -9.59 4.91
C GLN A 82 -10.43 -9.95 6.01
N GLU A 83 -11.32 -9.04 6.40
CA GLU A 83 -12.44 -9.39 7.29
C GLU A 83 -13.52 -10.18 6.54
N TYR A 84 -14.16 -11.10 7.27
CA TYR A 84 -15.00 -12.27 6.90
C TYR A 84 -16.08 -12.16 5.80
N ASP A 85 -16.23 -11.04 5.08
CA ASP A 85 -17.18 -10.91 3.96
C ASP A 85 -16.46 -10.88 2.60
N ILE A 86 -15.73 -11.95 2.32
CA ILE A 86 -14.93 -12.13 1.10
C ILE A 86 -15.87 -12.11 -0.13
N VAL A 87 -17.02 -12.77 -0.06
CA VAL A 87 -17.94 -12.95 -1.20
C VAL A 87 -18.47 -11.62 -1.74
N LYS A 88 -18.90 -10.69 -0.88
CA LYS A 88 -19.37 -9.36 -1.34
C LYS A 88 -18.23 -8.50 -1.90
N LYS A 89 -17.00 -8.66 -1.42
CA LYS A 89 -15.82 -7.92 -1.91
C LYS A 89 -15.45 -8.34 -3.32
N PHE A 90 -15.56 -9.64 -3.64
CA PHE A 90 -15.33 -10.14 -5.00
C PHE A 90 -16.39 -9.66 -5.99
N GLN A 91 -17.64 -9.40 -5.58
CA GLN A 91 -18.65 -8.83 -6.47
C GLN A 91 -18.27 -7.43 -6.99
N ILE A 92 -17.59 -6.64 -6.16
CA ILE A 92 -17.14 -5.30 -6.53
C ILE A 92 -16.04 -5.36 -7.61
N LEU A 93 -15.24 -6.44 -7.65
CA LEU A 93 -14.21 -6.64 -8.69
C LEU A 93 -14.79 -6.65 -10.10
N TYR A 94 -15.99 -7.21 -10.29
CA TYR A 94 -16.65 -7.24 -11.60
C TYR A 94 -17.02 -5.84 -12.12
N LYS A 95 -17.02 -4.81 -11.26
CA LYS A 95 -17.22 -3.42 -11.67
C LYS A 95 -15.95 -2.76 -12.19
N PHE A 96 -14.77 -3.30 -11.86
CA PHE A 96 -13.50 -2.72 -12.31
C PHE A 96 -13.13 -3.22 -13.71
N LYS A 97 -13.07 -2.31 -14.69
CA LYS A 97 -12.73 -2.64 -16.08
C LYS A 97 -11.22 -2.65 -16.35
N CYS A 98 -10.43 -2.01 -15.49
CA CYS A 98 -9.00 -1.79 -15.71
C CYS A 98 -8.13 -2.23 -14.53
N LEU A 99 -8.61 -3.15 -13.69
CA LEU A 99 -7.85 -3.63 -12.54
C LEU A 99 -6.60 -4.40 -12.99
N ARG A 100 -5.44 -3.99 -12.47
CA ARG A 100 -4.12 -4.54 -12.76
C ARG A 100 -3.54 -5.32 -11.59
N SER A 101 -3.66 -4.81 -10.36
CA SER A 101 -3.11 -5.47 -9.16
C SER A 101 -4.12 -5.51 -8.02
N PHE A 102 -4.13 -6.62 -7.27
CA PHE A 102 -5.04 -6.90 -6.15
C PHE A 102 -4.24 -7.33 -4.92
N LEU A 103 -4.42 -6.62 -3.80
CA LEU A 103 -3.65 -6.86 -2.57
C LEU A 103 -4.58 -7.11 -1.35
N PRO A 104 -4.59 -8.32 -0.78
CA PRO A 104 -5.20 -8.56 0.51
C PRO A 104 -4.37 -7.90 1.62
N ILE A 105 -5.01 -7.06 2.42
CA ILE A 105 -4.45 -6.50 3.66
C ILE A 105 -4.99 -7.37 4.80
N GLY A 106 -4.15 -8.26 5.31
CA GLY A 106 -4.44 -9.04 6.52
C GLY A 106 -4.30 -8.13 7.75
N PHE A 107 -5.33 -8.08 8.59
CA PHE A 107 -5.17 -7.55 9.94
C PHE A 107 -4.34 -8.56 10.74
N TYR A 108 -3.03 -8.34 10.85
CA TYR A 108 -2.32 -8.75 12.06
C TYR A 108 -2.78 -7.75 13.13
N GLY A 109 -3.54 -8.25 14.10
CA GLY A 109 -4.39 -7.43 14.95
C GLY A 109 -3.67 -6.29 15.66
N TYR A 110 -3.82 -5.07 15.16
CA TYR A 110 -3.64 -3.86 15.94
C TYR A 110 -4.72 -2.85 15.57
N GLN A 111 -5.72 -2.72 16.46
CA GLN A 111 -6.50 -1.50 16.59
C GLN A 111 -5.54 -0.38 16.96
N TYR A 112 -5.26 0.52 16.03
CA TYR A 112 -4.96 1.89 16.40
C TYR A 112 -6.08 2.76 15.86
N TYR A 113 -7.02 3.05 16.76
CA TYR A 113 -7.73 4.32 16.73
C TYR A 113 -6.64 5.41 16.83
N LEU A 114 -6.39 6.10 15.73
CA LEU A 114 -5.77 7.41 15.77
C LEU A 114 -6.71 8.34 14.99
N SER A 115 -7.06 9.42 15.69
CA SER A 115 -8.18 10.34 15.46
C SER A 115 -8.20 11.01 14.11
#